data_AF-A0A6N8JBH3-F1
#
_entry.id   AF-A0A6N8JBH3-F1
#
_cell.length_a   1.000
_cell.length_b   1.000
_cell.length_c   1.000
_cell.angle_alpha   90.00
_cell.angle_beta   90.00
_cell.angle_gamma   90.00
#
_symmetry.space_group_name_H-M   'P 1'
#
loop_
_entity.id
_entity.type
_entity.pdbx_description
1 polymer ?
#
loop_
_entity_poly.entity_id
_entity_poly.type
_entity_poly.pdbx_seq_one_letter_code
_entity_poly.pdbx_strand_id
1 'polypeptide(L)'
;MRIRNLMLLIVVSFLLNSCAKKELIRIDNKLAVVANASTVSGSLGDTNIKYFGRWDFTDASQYISYWGGAYIKVNFTGTTVKIKVGNTSNFYAKIDNGPWVSYNQSGGTINLTAVPLAGGTHSLSVAQGRDYDYLFNFQGLILDAGAVTSAPTALTSLIEYIGDSITAGYLDEQTNVSDYAWVCSENLNTEHTQIAYPGIWLMGGMDTQYFKLQTPNYPSSPAWDFTRYTPDLIVINLGTNDNPSVISDSVFQKGYISFLTNIRTKFPQAEIFVLRTFLGLWASPTSAAVSARNAAGDSRVHYINTQGWLAQNTSDYLPDNLHPSVSGHIKAANLLQPILAPYINGNQTIPNGTYKIINRNSGLALDAAGQGTVNGTPVQQWNYNGGGNQQWTVKNLGNNQYEISGVQSGKSLDVKGESVLDGAAIQLYDYSGGNHQKWVITPASAGYYTITSVQSGKVAEVAAQSTVAGAMVNQYTSNGGNHQQWAFQTP
;
A
#
# COMPACT_ATOMS: atom_id res chain seq x y z
N MET A 1 52.96 -64.45 21.32
CA MET A 1 52.24 -65.08 20.19
C MET A 1 51.21 -64.08 19.66
N ARG A 2 51.39 -63.61 18.41
CA ARG A 2 50.42 -62.98 17.47
C ARG A 2 49.52 -61.76 17.85
N ILE A 3 49.92 -60.59 17.33
CA ILE A 3 49.23 -59.61 16.44
C ILE A 3 47.68 -59.60 16.33
N ARG A 4 47.04 -58.41 16.53
CA ARG A 4 46.13 -57.62 15.62
C ARG A 4 45.21 -56.68 16.44
N ASN A 5 45.33 -55.34 16.37
CA ASN A 5 44.83 -54.33 15.40
C ASN A 5 43.30 -54.06 15.33
N LEU A 6 42.96 -52.76 15.46
CA LEU A 6 41.75 -52.02 15.02
C LEU A 6 40.44 -52.30 15.81
N MET A 7 39.54 -51.36 16.10
CA MET A 7 39.18 -50.11 15.41
C MET A 7 38.34 -49.22 16.37
N LEU A 8 38.63 -47.92 16.41
CA LEU A 8 37.87 -46.91 17.14
C LEU A 8 36.59 -46.60 16.33
N LEU A 9 35.41 -46.94 16.86
CA LEU A 9 34.14 -46.62 16.23
C LEU A 9 33.72 -45.20 16.62
N ILE A 10 33.97 -44.23 15.74
CA ILE A 10 33.36 -42.89 15.82
C ILE A 10 31.92 -43.03 15.33
N VAL A 11 30.96 -42.94 16.26
CA VAL A 11 29.54 -42.80 15.93
C VAL A 11 29.31 -41.37 15.46
N VAL A 12 29.25 -41.17 14.15
CA VAL A 12 28.74 -39.95 13.52
C VAL A 12 27.21 -39.98 13.66
N SER A 13 26.70 -39.36 14.72
CA SER A 13 25.29 -39.05 14.83
C SER A 13 24.93 -37.97 13.83
N PHE A 14 24.36 -38.38 12.70
CA PHE A 14 23.63 -37.48 11.80
C PHE A 14 22.41 -36.93 12.55
N LEU A 15 22.57 -35.75 13.16
CA LEU A 15 21.44 -34.92 13.55
C LEU A 15 20.82 -34.38 12.26
N LEU A 16 19.77 -35.07 11.81
CA LEU A 16 18.72 -34.50 10.97
C LEU A 16 18.16 -33.28 11.73
N ASN A 17 18.74 -32.10 11.49
CA ASN A 17 18.06 -30.85 11.77
C ASN A 17 16.88 -30.78 10.81
N SER A 18 15.74 -31.31 11.26
CA SER A 18 14.45 -31.00 10.68
C SER A 18 14.35 -29.47 10.59
N CYS A 19 14.35 -28.96 9.36
CA CYS A 19 14.02 -27.59 9.07
C CYS A 19 12.53 -27.40 9.34
N ALA A 20 12.15 -27.40 10.62
CA ALA A 20 10.88 -26.88 11.05
C ALA A 20 10.94 -25.39 10.74
N LYS A 21 10.25 -24.98 9.67
CA LYS A 21 9.90 -23.58 9.44
C LYS A 21 9.37 -23.07 10.78
N LYS A 22 10.14 -22.18 11.44
CA LYS A 22 9.57 -21.27 12.42
C LYS A 22 8.52 -20.48 11.64
N GLU A 23 7.27 -20.90 11.72
CA GLU A 23 6.17 -19.98 11.51
C GLU A 23 6.36 -18.89 12.55
N LEU A 24 6.96 -17.79 12.11
CA LEU A 24 6.89 -16.52 12.81
C LEU A 24 5.40 -16.23 12.92
N ILE A 25 4.86 -16.47 14.11
CA ILE A 25 3.55 -15.97 14.52
C ILE A 25 3.57 -14.48 14.17
N ARG A 26 2.79 -14.10 13.15
CA ARG A 26 2.56 -12.70 12.77
C ARG A 26 1.88 -12.06 13.97
N ILE A 27 2.66 -11.39 14.81
CA ILE A 27 2.11 -10.37 15.69
C ILE A 27 1.91 -9.17 14.76
N ASP A 28 0.73 -9.07 14.16
CA ASP A 28 0.32 -7.92 13.35
C ASP A 28 0.14 -6.70 14.28
N ASN A 29 1.25 -6.17 14.82
CA ASN A 29 1.27 -4.91 15.55
C ASN A 29 1.16 -3.79 14.52
N LYS A 30 -0.07 -3.50 14.08
CA LYS A 30 -0.39 -2.37 13.19
C LYS A 30 -0.54 -1.04 13.95
N LEU A 31 -0.23 -1.04 15.24
CA LEU A 31 -0.45 0.06 16.19
C LEU A 31 0.80 0.35 17.00
N ALA A 32 1.11 1.63 17.22
CA ALA A 32 2.18 2.02 18.12
C ALA A 32 1.86 1.57 19.55
N VAL A 33 2.77 0.79 20.16
CA VAL A 33 2.62 0.27 21.53
C VAL A 33 2.89 1.36 22.55
N VAL A 34 1.94 1.60 23.46
CA VAL A 34 2.06 2.56 24.58
C VAL A 34 2.89 1.95 25.70
N ALA A 35 3.91 2.66 26.19
CA ALA A 35 4.81 2.15 27.23
C ALA A 35 4.21 2.21 28.65
N ASN A 36 3.20 3.06 28.88
CA ASN A 36 2.62 3.33 30.20
C ASN A 36 1.10 3.08 30.20
N ALA A 37 0.68 1.83 30.03
CA ALA A 37 -0.74 1.45 29.98
C ALA A 37 -1.52 1.82 31.27
N SER A 38 -2.74 2.32 31.10
CA SER A 38 -3.68 2.76 32.14
C SER A 38 -5.11 2.37 31.74
N THR A 39 -5.95 2.10 32.73
CA THR A 39 -7.40 1.86 32.57
C THR A 39 -8.24 3.12 32.81
N VAL A 40 -7.60 4.25 33.14
CA VAL A 40 -8.29 5.52 33.39
C VAL A 40 -8.67 6.15 32.05
N SER A 41 -9.97 6.25 31.77
CA SER A 41 -10.49 6.80 30.52
C SER A 41 -9.99 8.22 30.26
N GLY A 42 -9.48 8.44 29.06
CA GLY A 42 -8.92 9.72 28.61
C GLY A 42 -7.52 10.04 29.15
N SER A 43 -6.97 9.25 30.09
CA SER A 43 -5.58 9.45 30.52
C SER A 43 -4.59 9.17 29.39
N LEU A 44 -3.36 9.67 29.50
CA LEU A 44 -2.30 9.39 28.52
C LEU A 44 -2.07 7.89 28.30
N GLY A 45 -2.10 7.12 29.37
CA GLY A 45 -1.92 5.67 29.29
C GLY A 45 -3.15 4.89 28.82
N ASP A 46 -4.29 5.55 28.56
CA ASP A 46 -5.54 4.88 28.25
C ASP A 46 -5.39 3.95 27.04
N THR A 47 -5.46 2.65 27.31
CA THR A 47 -5.26 1.61 26.30
C THR A 47 -6.33 1.58 25.19
N ASN A 48 -7.45 2.30 25.39
CA ASN A 48 -8.45 2.50 24.35
C ASN A 48 -8.04 3.54 23.31
N ILE A 49 -7.12 4.46 23.64
CA ILE A 49 -6.58 5.43 22.70
C ILE A 49 -5.56 4.72 21.81
N LYS A 50 -5.82 4.72 20.51
CA LYS A 50 -4.94 4.12 19.51
C LYS A 50 -4.11 5.20 18.83
N TYR A 51 -2.82 4.96 18.74
CA TYR A 51 -1.83 5.90 18.19
C TYR A 51 -1.33 5.39 16.84
N PHE A 52 -1.47 6.21 15.81
CA PHE A 52 -1.06 5.93 14.44
C PHE A 52 0.04 6.90 14.02
N GLY A 53 1.04 6.36 13.32
CA GLY A 53 2.27 7.09 12.98
C GLY A 53 3.34 7.03 14.07
N ARG A 54 4.30 7.95 14.00
CA ARG A 54 5.49 7.95 14.87
C ARG A 54 5.28 8.82 16.11
N TRP A 55 5.08 8.15 17.22
CA TRP A 55 4.90 8.76 18.54
C TRP A 55 6.07 8.46 19.45
N ASP A 56 6.51 9.49 20.18
CA ASP A 56 7.44 9.39 21.29
C ASP A 56 6.65 9.28 22.60
N PHE A 57 6.89 8.17 23.30
CA PHE A 57 6.23 7.81 24.56
C PHE A 57 7.18 7.91 25.76
N THR A 58 8.37 8.49 25.59
CA THR A 58 9.41 8.53 26.64
C THR A 58 9.05 9.47 27.79
N ASP A 59 8.29 10.54 27.52
CA ASP A 59 7.77 11.46 28.53
C ASP A 59 6.42 10.94 29.06
N ALA A 60 6.34 10.67 30.36
CA ALA A 60 5.10 10.18 30.99
C ALA A 60 4.04 11.29 31.16
N SER A 61 4.40 12.56 30.97
CA SER A 61 3.50 13.70 31.08
C SER A 61 2.86 14.15 29.77
N GLN A 62 3.37 13.66 28.63
CA GLN A 62 2.89 13.97 27.28
C GLN A 62 3.44 12.97 26.26
N TYR A 63 2.68 12.67 25.22
CA TYR A 63 3.18 11.94 24.06
C TYR A 63 3.31 12.87 22.87
N ILE A 64 4.42 12.77 22.16
CA ILE A 64 4.81 13.74 21.15
C ILE A 64 4.84 13.06 19.79
N SER A 65 4.20 13.67 18.80
CA SER A 65 4.51 13.38 17.41
C SER A 65 5.26 14.55 16.77
N TYR A 66 6.28 14.19 15.99
CA TYR A 66 7.14 15.12 15.27
C TYR A 66 6.76 15.23 13.80
N TRP A 67 6.10 14.21 13.26
CA TRP A 67 5.73 14.10 11.86
C TRP A 67 4.26 14.47 11.68
N GLY A 68 3.99 15.38 10.73
CA GLY A 68 2.61 15.65 10.30
C GLY A 68 1.95 14.36 9.80
N GLY A 69 0.64 14.23 10.02
CA GLY A 69 -0.09 13.04 9.60
C GLY A 69 -0.22 11.94 10.66
N ALA A 70 0.51 12.03 11.79
CA ALA A 70 0.24 11.15 12.93
C ALA A 70 -1.09 11.52 13.60
N TYR A 71 -1.82 10.53 14.11
CA TYR A 71 -3.12 10.77 14.74
C TYR A 71 -3.41 9.77 15.86
N ILE A 72 -4.40 10.12 16.69
CA ILE A 72 -5.03 9.22 17.63
C ILE A 72 -6.48 8.90 17.21
N LYS A 73 -6.96 7.72 17.56
CA LYS A 73 -8.39 7.36 17.51
C LYS A 73 -8.85 6.78 18.84
N VAL A 74 -10.07 7.13 19.25
CA VAL A 74 -10.74 6.57 20.43
C VAL A 74 -12.25 6.71 20.30
N ASN A 75 -13.02 5.80 20.91
CA ASN A 75 -14.43 6.01 21.13
C ASN A 75 -14.67 6.51 22.55
N PHE A 76 -15.65 7.39 22.77
CA PHE A 76 -16.02 7.88 24.10
C PHE A 76 -17.54 7.93 24.26
N THR A 77 -18.04 7.74 25.47
CA THR A 77 -19.43 8.01 25.81
C THR A 77 -19.64 9.44 26.29
N GLY A 78 -20.86 9.95 26.24
CA GLY A 78 -21.22 11.24 26.84
C GLY A 78 -21.64 12.25 25.78
N THR A 79 -21.56 13.52 26.13
CA THR A 79 -22.00 14.63 25.28
C THR A 79 -20.88 15.63 24.99
N THR A 80 -19.83 15.64 25.83
CA THR A 80 -18.65 16.49 25.62
C THR A 80 -17.33 15.76 25.73
N VAL A 81 -16.34 16.21 24.94
CA VAL A 81 -14.93 15.82 25.05
C VAL A 81 -14.03 17.03 24.85
N LYS A 82 -13.02 17.13 25.71
CA LYS A 82 -11.93 18.11 25.60
C LYS A 82 -10.61 17.40 25.39
N ILE A 83 -9.69 18.04 24.69
CA ILE A 83 -8.31 17.60 24.57
C ILE A 83 -7.41 18.49 25.42
N LYS A 84 -6.38 17.89 26.03
CA LYS A 84 -5.29 18.61 26.67
C LYS A 84 -4.03 18.54 25.81
N VAL A 85 -3.48 19.70 25.47
CA VAL A 85 -2.29 19.85 24.62
C VAL A 85 -1.22 20.64 25.37
N GLY A 86 0.00 20.11 25.43
CA GLY A 86 1.09 20.63 26.26
C GLY A 86 1.76 21.91 25.73
N ASN A 87 1.57 22.21 24.45
CA ASN A 87 2.10 23.39 23.77
C ASN A 87 1.07 23.93 22.77
N THR A 88 1.27 25.17 22.34
CA THR A 88 0.59 25.71 21.16
C THR A 88 0.92 24.84 19.95
N SER A 89 -0.12 24.26 19.35
CA SER A 89 -0.02 23.29 18.26
C SER A 89 -1.04 23.61 17.17
N ASN A 90 -0.80 23.05 15.98
CA ASN A 90 -1.82 22.95 14.94
C ASN A 90 -2.26 21.49 14.84
N PHE A 91 -3.56 21.24 14.94
CA PHE A 91 -4.11 19.91 14.82
C PHE A 91 -5.54 19.94 14.27
N TYR A 92 -6.03 18.78 13.87
CA TYR A 92 -7.37 18.58 13.37
C TYR A 92 -8.11 17.58 14.27
N ALA A 93 -9.39 17.80 14.51
CA ALA A 93 -10.23 16.82 15.18
C ALA A 93 -11.45 16.48 14.32
N LYS A 94 -11.85 15.21 14.36
CA LYS A 94 -13.06 14.69 13.71
C LYS A 94 -13.85 13.91 14.74
N ILE A 95 -15.13 14.27 14.88
CA ILE A 95 -16.10 13.57 15.72
C ILE A 95 -17.04 12.81 14.80
N ASP A 96 -17.25 11.52 15.07
CA ASP A 96 -18.11 10.63 14.30
C ASP A 96 -17.78 10.70 12.79
N ASN A 97 -18.82 10.78 11.95
CA ASN A 97 -18.71 10.97 10.51
C ASN A 97 -18.72 12.45 10.11
N GLY A 98 -18.46 13.35 11.07
CA GLY A 98 -18.36 14.79 10.82
C GLY A 98 -17.12 15.16 9.98
N PRO A 99 -17.03 16.43 9.57
CA PRO A 99 -15.84 16.94 8.89
C PRO A 99 -14.66 17.05 9.86
N TRP A 100 -13.45 17.11 9.30
CA TRP A 100 -12.28 17.54 10.06
C TRP A 100 -12.40 19.02 10.42
N VAL A 101 -12.20 19.34 11.69
CA VAL A 101 -12.19 20.70 12.23
C VAL A 101 -10.75 21.09 12.58
N SER A 102 -10.31 22.25 12.10
CA SER A 102 -8.97 22.78 12.32
C SER A 102 -8.86 23.56 13.63
N TYR A 103 -7.80 23.30 14.39
CA TYR A 103 -7.42 24.03 15.59
C TYR A 103 -6.01 24.57 15.38
N ASN A 104 -5.92 25.82 14.95
CA ASN A 104 -4.67 26.50 14.66
C ASN A 104 -4.17 27.26 15.88
N GLN A 105 -2.87 27.21 16.12
CA GLN A 105 -2.15 27.86 17.21
C GLN A 105 -2.89 27.71 18.55
N SER A 106 -3.32 26.49 18.83
CA SER A 106 -4.17 26.15 19.97
C SER A 106 -3.40 25.30 20.98
N GLY A 107 -3.54 25.60 22.28
CA GLY A 107 -2.86 24.87 23.36
C GLY A 107 -3.67 24.86 24.66
N GLY A 108 -3.25 24.05 25.64
CA GLY A 108 -3.96 23.92 26.91
C GLY A 108 -5.15 22.98 26.82
N THR A 109 -6.26 23.31 27.50
CA THR A 109 -7.49 22.53 27.46
C THR A 109 -8.48 23.11 26.46
N ILE A 110 -8.79 22.34 25.41
CA ILE A 110 -9.60 22.78 24.28
C ILE A 110 -10.87 21.93 24.22
N ASN A 111 -12.04 22.57 24.18
CA ASN A 111 -13.31 21.86 24.02
C ASN A 111 -13.53 21.52 22.55
N LEU A 112 -13.56 20.23 22.22
CA LEU A 112 -13.76 19.75 20.84
C LEU A 112 -15.24 19.70 20.45
N THR A 113 -16.12 19.73 21.45
CA THR A 113 -17.58 19.68 21.31
C THR A 113 -18.17 20.91 21.99
N ALA A 114 -17.89 22.10 21.43
CA ALA A 114 -18.40 23.36 21.95
C ALA A 114 -19.93 23.39 22.00
N VAL A 115 -20.57 22.73 21.04
CA VAL A 115 -21.98 22.33 21.09
C VAL A 115 -22.04 20.88 21.58
N PRO A 116 -22.77 20.58 22.68
CA PRO A 116 -22.90 19.22 23.18
C PRO A 116 -23.50 18.27 22.13
N LEU A 117 -22.97 17.05 22.08
CA LEU A 117 -23.50 15.98 21.25
C LEU A 117 -24.77 15.38 21.88
N ALA A 118 -25.50 14.58 21.10
CA ALA A 118 -26.54 13.72 21.66
C ALA A 118 -25.91 12.71 22.63
N GLY A 119 -26.63 12.25 23.65
CA GLY A 119 -26.10 11.22 24.54
C GLY A 119 -25.89 9.89 23.79
N GLY A 120 -24.69 9.34 23.89
CA GLY A 120 -24.36 8.06 23.24
C GLY A 120 -22.87 7.74 23.27
N THR A 121 -22.46 6.84 22.37
CA THR A 121 -21.06 6.56 22.06
C THR A 121 -20.68 7.27 20.77
N HIS A 122 -19.57 7.98 20.80
CA HIS A 122 -19.03 8.76 19.69
C HIS A 122 -17.61 8.32 19.36
N SER A 123 -17.20 8.49 18.11
CA SER A 123 -15.79 8.33 17.72
C SER A 123 -15.09 9.69 17.71
N LEU A 124 -13.82 9.69 18.10
CA LEU A 124 -12.93 10.84 18.03
C LEU A 124 -11.65 10.43 17.31
N SER A 125 -11.27 11.21 16.30
CA SER A 125 -9.93 11.18 15.72
C SER A 125 -9.28 12.55 15.90
N VAL A 126 -8.00 12.58 16.29
CA VAL A 126 -7.23 13.83 16.38
C VAL A 126 -5.90 13.65 15.67
N ALA A 127 -5.68 14.44 14.62
CA ALA A 127 -4.50 14.37 13.77
C ALA A 127 -3.60 15.59 13.98
N GLN A 128 -2.29 15.35 14.11
CA GLN A 128 -1.30 16.41 14.06
C GLN A 128 -1.45 17.15 12.72
N GLY A 129 -1.54 18.48 12.80
CA GLY A 129 -1.78 19.33 11.65
C GLY A 129 -0.48 19.82 11.00
N ARG A 130 -0.64 20.74 10.05
CA ARG A 130 0.48 21.48 9.46
C ARG A 130 1.16 22.32 10.51
N ASP A 131 2.39 21.98 10.82
CA ASP A 131 3.49 22.92 10.70
C ASP A 131 4.77 22.23 11.14
N TYR A 132 5.79 22.37 10.30
CA TYR A 132 7.13 21.81 10.49
C TYR A 132 7.85 22.44 11.70
N ASP A 133 7.28 23.52 12.22
CA ASP A 133 7.73 24.30 13.37
C ASP A 133 6.96 23.98 14.67
N TYR A 134 5.88 23.19 14.63
CA TYR A 134 5.06 22.91 15.82
C TYR A 134 4.96 21.40 16.09
N LEU A 135 5.27 21.04 17.32
CA LEU A 135 5.06 19.69 17.84
C LEU A 135 3.61 19.50 18.26
N PHE A 136 3.11 18.27 18.18
CA PHE A 136 1.85 17.92 18.81
C PHE A 136 2.11 17.18 20.11
N ASN A 137 2.02 17.89 21.24
CA ASN A 137 2.20 17.30 22.57
C ASN A 137 0.84 16.94 23.17
N PHE A 138 0.41 15.70 22.95
CA PHE A 138 -0.82 15.18 23.52
C PHE A 138 -0.66 14.93 25.02
N GLN A 139 -1.61 15.38 25.85
CA GLN A 139 -1.60 15.19 27.32
C GLN A 139 -2.83 14.43 27.84
N GLY A 140 -3.68 13.90 26.96
CA GLY A 140 -4.90 13.18 27.31
C GLY A 140 -6.19 13.92 26.90
N LEU A 141 -7.31 13.27 27.21
CA LEU A 141 -8.67 13.73 27.01
C LEU A 141 -9.35 13.95 28.36
N ILE A 142 -10.31 14.88 28.37
CA ILE A 142 -11.21 15.13 29.50
C ILE A 142 -12.61 14.85 29.02
N LEU A 143 -13.29 13.90 29.66
CA LEU A 143 -14.64 13.48 29.36
C LEU A 143 -15.63 14.03 30.39
N ASP A 144 -16.93 13.91 30.09
CA ASP A 144 -18.00 14.13 31.07
C ASP A 144 -17.84 13.21 32.30
N ALA A 145 -18.40 13.62 33.44
CA ALA A 145 -18.37 12.80 34.64
C ALA A 145 -19.08 11.44 34.41
N GLY A 146 -18.38 10.34 34.68
CA GLY A 146 -18.89 8.98 34.48
C GLY A 146 -18.80 8.46 33.03
N ALA A 147 -18.36 9.29 32.08
CA ALA A 147 -18.07 8.83 30.73
C ALA A 147 -16.82 7.94 30.69
N VAL A 148 -16.83 7.00 29.75
CA VAL A 148 -15.74 6.04 29.54
C VAL A 148 -15.28 6.04 28.09
N THR A 149 -14.05 5.61 27.88
CA THR A 149 -13.49 5.33 26.56
C THR A 149 -13.70 3.86 26.16
N SER A 150 -13.71 3.59 24.87
CA SER A 150 -13.58 2.25 24.31
C SER A 150 -12.68 2.27 23.08
N ALA A 151 -12.02 1.15 22.80
CA ALA A 151 -11.15 1.06 21.64
C ALA A 151 -11.97 1.17 20.33
N PRO A 152 -11.52 1.97 19.35
CA PRO A 152 -12.11 1.97 18.03
C PRO A 152 -11.79 0.65 17.32
N THR A 153 -12.59 0.31 16.31
CA THR A 153 -12.23 -0.78 15.41
C THR A 153 -11.06 -0.31 14.54
N ALA A 154 -9.86 -0.82 14.82
CA ALA A 154 -8.70 -0.54 13.99
C ALA A 154 -8.88 -1.21 12.62
N LEU A 155 -8.56 -0.48 11.55
CA LEU A 155 -8.65 -1.02 10.20
C LEU A 155 -7.54 -2.05 9.98
N THR A 156 -7.82 -3.00 9.11
CA THR A 156 -6.97 -4.18 8.92
C THR A 156 -5.76 -3.92 8.04
N SER A 157 -5.60 -2.74 7.45
CA SER A 157 -4.40 -2.36 6.67
C SER A 157 -3.85 -1.01 7.08
N LEU A 158 -2.53 -0.86 7.00
CA LEU A 158 -1.79 0.37 7.25
C LEU A 158 -0.95 0.75 6.02
N ILE A 159 -1.11 1.99 5.54
CA ILE A 159 -0.29 2.57 4.47
C ILE A 159 0.65 3.64 5.05
N GLU A 160 1.95 3.49 4.83
CA GLU A 160 2.94 4.53 5.18
C GLU A 160 3.34 5.32 3.94
N TYR A 161 3.15 6.63 3.97
CA TYR A 161 3.55 7.53 2.89
C TYR A 161 4.85 8.22 3.25
N ILE A 162 5.79 8.26 2.32
CA ILE A 162 7.09 8.91 2.47
C ILE A 162 7.17 10.00 1.41
N GLY A 163 7.50 11.23 1.80
CA GLY A 163 7.64 12.28 0.79
C GLY A 163 8.15 13.61 1.26
N ASP A 164 7.95 14.59 0.39
CA ASP A 164 8.35 15.97 0.57
C ASP A 164 7.15 16.86 0.93
N SER A 165 7.16 18.12 0.48
CA SER A 165 6.11 19.11 0.70
C SER A 165 4.77 18.63 0.14
N ILE A 166 4.77 17.86 -0.95
CA ILE A 166 3.55 17.40 -1.61
C ILE A 166 2.84 16.35 -0.74
N THR A 167 3.58 15.37 -0.22
CA THR A 167 3.01 14.35 0.70
C THR A 167 2.67 14.94 2.06
N ALA A 168 3.26 16.08 2.42
CA ALA A 168 2.93 16.79 3.66
C ALA A 168 1.75 17.77 3.52
N GLY A 169 1.12 17.88 2.34
CA GLY A 169 0.03 18.85 2.09
C GLY A 169 0.46 20.31 2.22
N TYR A 170 1.71 20.63 1.87
CA TYR A 170 2.25 21.99 2.02
C TYR A 170 1.47 22.99 1.16
N LEU A 171 1.06 24.11 1.78
CA LEU A 171 0.22 25.19 1.22
C LEU A 171 -1.25 24.82 0.94
N ASP A 172 -1.66 23.59 1.18
CA ASP A 172 -3.06 23.22 1.15
C ASP A 172 -3.84 23.80 2.35
N GLU A 173 -5.11 24.17 2.16
CA GLU A 173 -5.90 24.87 3.20
C GLU A 173 -6.27 23.96 4.38
N GLN A 174 -6.46 22.67 4.10
CA GLN A 174 -6.70 21.62 5.10
C GLN A 174 -5.48 20.70 5.29
N THR A 175 -4.40 20.97 4.56
CA THR A 175 -3.06 20.43 4.80
C THR A 175 -3.00 18.91 4.74
N ASN A 176 -2.49 18.24 5.78
CA ASN A 176 -2.33 16.81 5.80
C ASN A 176 -3.66 16.04 5.78
N VAL A 177 -4.78 16.62 6.24
CA VAL A 177 -6.08 15.90 6.20
C VAL A 177 -6.80 16.00 4.85
N SER A 178 -6.26 16.77 3.91
CA SER A 178 -6.76 16.93 2.54
C SER A 178 -5.73 16.59 1.47
N ASP A 179 -4.50 16.23 1.87
CA ASP A 179 -3.48 15.78 0.95
C ASP A 179 -3.85 14.44 0.27
N TYR A 180 -3.15 14.12 -0.81
CA TYR A 180 -3.48 12.94 -1.62
C TYR A 180 -3.29 11.62 -0.87
N ALA A 181 -2.37 11.56 0.10
CA ALA A 181 -2.10 10.38 0.90
C ALA A 181 -3.25 10.12 1.87
N TRP A 182 -3.70 11.17 2.57
CA TRP A 182 -4.81 11.09 3.51
C TRP A 182 -6.12 10.76 2.80
N VAL A 183 -6.45 11.50 1.73
CA VAL A 183 -7.68 11.28 0.95
C VAL A 183 -7.69 9.87 0.33
N CYS A 184 -6.57 9.39 -0.22
CA CYS A 184 -6.48 8.05 -0.77
C CYS A 184 -6.74 6.98 0.29
N SER A 185 -6.16 7.14 1.48
CA SER A 185 -6.28 6.16 2.57
C SER A 185 -7.68 6.11 3.19
N GLU A 186 -8.31 7.27 3.40
CA GLU A 186 -9.71 7.32 3.86
C GLU A 186 -10.64 6.66 2.82
N ASN A 187 -10.41 6.90 1.51
CA ASN A 187 -11.17 6.26 0.43
C ASN A 187 -10.92 4.74 0.32
N LEU A 188 -9.73 4.27 0.73
CA LEU A 188 -9.38 2.86 0.81
C LEU A 188 -9.84 2.19 2.12
N ASN A 189 -10.35 2.98 3.08
CA ASN A 189 -10.68 2.53 4.42
C ASN A 189 -9.48 1.81 5.07
N THR A 190 -8.33 2.48 5.10
CA THR A 190 -7.10 2.00 5.74
C THR A 190 -6.64 2.94 6.84
N GLU A 191 -5.93 2.41 7.83
CA GLU A 191 -5.07 3.26 8.65
C GLU A 191 -3.92 3.78 7.78
N HIS A 192 -3.35 4.91 8.17
CA HIS A 192 -2.23 5.47 7.43
C HIS A 192 -1.31 6.31 8.32
N THR A 193 -0.16 6.69 7.77
CA THR A 193 0.71 7.71 8.34
C THR A 193 1.56 8.35 7.26
N GLN A 194 1.95 9.60 7.45
CA GLN A 194 2.88 10.31 6.59
C GLN A 194 4.21 10.56 7.31
N ILE A 195 5.31 10.19 6.68
CA ILE A 195 6.68 10.56 7.06
C ILE A 195 7.17 11.49 5.97
N ALA A 196 6.75 12.76 6.07
CA ALA A 196 6.98 13.76 5.03
C ALA A 196 7.44 15.10 5.60
N TYR A 197 8.28 15.81 4.83
CA TYR A 197 8.85 17.09 5.24
C TYR A 197 9.10 18.01 4.03
N PRO A 198 8.59 19.26 4.00
CA PRO A 198 8.76 20.18 2.89
C PRO A 198 10.19 20.54 2.62
N GLY A 199 10.46 20.71 1.33
CA GLY A 199 11.80 21.04 0.86
C GLY A 199 12.80 19.90 1.03
N ILE A 200 12.44 18.78 1.67
CA ILE A 200 13.36 17.66 1.82
C ILE A 200 13.62 17.02 0.46
N TRP A 201 14.89 16.84 0.15
CA TRP A 201 15.36 16.04 -0.96
C TRP A 201 15.50 14.57 -0.52
N LEU A 202 15.62 13.66 -1.48
CA LEU A 202 15.99 12.28 -1.19
C LEU A 202 17.45 12.21 -0.73
N MET A 203 18.39 12.73 -1.53
CA MET A 203 19.82 12.51 -1.39
C MET A 203 20.45 13.29 -0.24
N GLY A 204 20.82 12.62 0.87
CA GLY A 204 21.31 13.28 2.08
C GLY A 204 20.20 14.02 2.85
N GLY A 205 18.96 13.56 2.71
CA GLY A 205 17.77 14.12 3.31
C GLY A 205 16.88 13.00 3.82
N MET A 206 15.81 12.69 3.09
CA MET A 206 14.87 11.65 3.48
C MET A 206 15.49 10.25 3.50
N ASP A 207 16.53 10.00 2.69
CA ASP A 207 17.31 8.75 2.72
C ASP A 207 17.94 8.43 4.08
N THR A 208 18.11 9.44 4.92
CA THR A 208 18.62 9.35 6.28
C THR A 208 17.51 9.61 7.30
N GLN A 209 16.74 10.68 7.10
CA GLN A 209 15.77 11.14 8.08
C GLN A 209 14.60 10.18 8.27
N TYR A 210 14.21 9.43 7.22
CA TYR A 210 13.16 8.43 7.33
C TYR A 210 13.45 7.38 8.42
N PHE A 211 14.71 7.15 8.78
CA PHE A 211 15.08 6.18 9.81
C PHE A 211 15.13 6.77 11.23
N LYS A 212 14.68 8.01 11.41
CA LYS A 212 14.71 8.76 12.67
C LYS A 212 13.31 8.95 13.27
N LEU A 213 13.26 9.07 14.60
CA LEU A 213 12.02 9.34 15.32
C LEU A 213 11.48 10.74 15.01
N GLN A 214 12.36 11.73 14.95
CA GLN A 214 12.00 13.15 14.85
C GLN A 214 12.28 13.68 13.44
N THR A 215 11.82 14.89 13.12
CA THR A 215 12.05 15.57 11.84
C THR A 215 13.48 16.14 11.72
N PRO A 216 13.91 16.65 10.54
CA PRO A 216 15.24 17.24 10.36
C PRO A 216 15.59 18.39 11.32
N ASN A 217 14.59 19.03 11.93
CA ASN A 217 14.78 20.08 12.94
C ASN A 217 15.46 19.57 14.23
N TYR A 218 15.65 18.27 14.37
CA TYR A 218 16.28 17.63 15.53
C TYR A 218 17.54 16.83 15.09
N PRO A 219 18.71 17.48 14.98
CA PRO A 219 19.94 16.82 14.50
C PRO A 219 20.36 15.61 15.34
N SER A 220 20.07 15.62 16.64
CA SER A 220 20.38 14.54 17.58
C SER A 220 19.29 13.46 17.62
N SER A 221 18.41 13.40 16.62
CA SER A 221 17.26 12.50 16.66
C SER A 221 17.67 11.03 16.81
N PRO A 222 17.04 10.29 17.75
CA PRO A 222 17.28 8.87 17.88
C PRO A 222 16.73 8.11 16.66
N ALA A 223 17.20 6.87 16.49
CA ALA A 223 16.64 5.99 15.48
C ALA A 223 15.16 5.70 15.80
N TRP A 224 14.34 5.62 14.76
CA TRP A 224 12.97 5.14 14.91
C TRP A 224 12.98 3.65 15.25
N ASP A 225 12.12 3.26 16.19
CA ASP A 225 11.87 1.86 16.54
C ASP A 225 10.87 1.25 15.54
N PHE A 226 11.40 0.61 14.51
CA PHE A 226 10.60 -0.03 13.45
C PHE A 226 9.76 -1.23 13.91
N THR A 227 9.85 -1.64 15.19
CA THR A 227 8.97 -2.67 15.76
C THR A 227 7.62 -2.12 16.23
N ARG A 228 7.48 -0.78 16.28
CA ARG A 228 6.29 -0.09 16.78
C ARG A 228 5.06 -0.23 15.90
N TYR A 229 5.23 -0.26 14.58
CA TYR A 229 4.17 -0.64 13.66
C TYR A 229 4.76 -1.23 12.38
N THR A 230 3.95 -1.97 11.64
CA THR A 230 4.34 -2.59 10.37
C THR A 230 3.32 -2.22 9.29
N PRO A 231 3.70 -1.40 8.28
CA PRO A 231 2.80 -1.09 7.18
C PRO A 231 2.68 -2.27 6.22
N ASP A 232 1.50 -2.42 5.62
CA ASP A 232 1.27 -3.34 4.50
C ASP A 232 1.80 -2.74 3.20
N LEU A 233 1.64 -1.42 3.03
CA LEU A 233 2.07 -0.67 1.87
C LEU A 233 2.92 0.52 2.26
N ILE A 234 3.91 0.81 1.42
CA ILE A 234 4.72 2.02 1.51
C ILE A 234 4.58 2.76 0.18
N VAL A 235 4.26 4.06 0.23
CA VAL A 235 4.09 4.89 -0.95
C VAL A 235 5.09 6.04 -0.90
N ILE A 236 5.98 6.15 -1.89
CA ILE A 236 7.08 7.10 -1.90
C ILE A 236 6.88 8.11 -3.02
N ASN A 237 6.86 9.40 -2.69
CA ASN A 237 6.88 10.52 -3.64
C ASN A 237 8.01 11.48 -3.25
N LEU A 238 9.19 11.25 -3.81
CA LEU A 238 10.43 11.97 -3.51
C LEU A 238 11.23 12.22 -4.79
N GLY A 239 11.97 13.32 -4.80
CA GLY A 239 12.78 13.76 -5.93
C GLY A 239 12.54 15.23 -6.29
N THR A 240 11.42 15.82 -5.87
CA THR A 240 11.02 17.17 -6.28
C THR A 240 12.07 18.23 -5.94
N ASN A 241 12.72 18.08 -4.77
CA ASN A 241 13.70 19.05 -4.26
C ASN A 241 15.16 18.66 -4.57
N ASP A 242 15.40 17.49 -5.17
CA ASP A 242 16.74 17.04 -5.52
C ASP A 242 17.30 17.86 -6.70
N ASN A 243 18.48 18.46 -6.51
CA ASN A 243 19.01 19.47 -7.42
C ASN A 243 19.87 18.84 -8.54
N PRO A 244 19.42 18.87 -9.82
CA PRO A 244 20.16 18.27 -10.93
C PRO A 244 21.46 18.99 -11.28
N SER A 245 21.69 20.21 -10.77
CA SER A 245 22.97 20.90 -10.90
C SER A 245 24.05 20.39 -9.94
N VAL A 246 23.66 19.59 -8.94
CA VAL A 246 24.57 19.11 -7.87
C VAL A 246 24.74 17.60 -7.91
N ILE A 247 23.70 16.86 -8.31
CA ILE A 247 23.73 15.39 -8.40
C ILE A 247 23.43 14.94 -9.84
N SER A 248 24.03 13.83 -10.26
CA SER A 248 23.76 13.21 -11.57
C SER A 248 22.70 12.12 -11.46
N ASP A 249 22.07 11.75 -12.58
CA ASP A 249 21.11 10.63 -12.66
C ASP A 249 21.66 9.34 -12.05
N SER A 250 22.94 9.01 -12.29
CA SER A 250 23.56 7.81 -11.73
C SER A 250 23.68 7.88 -10.20
N VAL A 251 24.00 9.06 -9.65
CA VAL A 251 24.10 9.26 -8.21
C VAL A 251 22.72 9.19 -7.56
N PHE A 252 21.73 9.86 -8.14
CA PHE A 252 20.34 9.82 -7.67
C PHE A 252 19.79 8.38 -7.70
N GLN A 253 19.95 7.66 -8.81
CA GLN A 253 19.52 6.26 -8.94
C GLN A 253 20.17 5.38 -7.85
N LYS A 254 21.48 5.51 -7.62
CA LYS A 254 22.19 4.73 -6.58
C LYS A 254 21.68 5.03 -5.17
N GLY A 255 21.40 6.30 -4.86
CA GLY A 255 20.83 6.68 -3.57
C GLY A 255 19.42 6.13 -3.39
N TYR A 256 18.58 6.19 -4.43
CA TYR A 256 17.24 5.60 -4.39
C TYR A 256 17.28 4.08 -4.23
N ILE A 257 18.19 3.38 -4.91
CA ILE A 257 18.40 1.93 -4.72
C ILE A 257 18.77 1.63 -3.26
N SER A 258 19.71 2.40 -2.69
CA SER A 258 20.11 2.26 -1.28
C SER A 258 18.94 2.52 -0.34
N PHE A 259 18.15 3.56 -0.58
CA PHE A 259 16.98 3.90 0.22
C PHE A 259 15.93 2.79 0.21
N LEU A 260 15.56 2.28 -0.97
CA LEU A 260 14.62 1.16 -1.13
C LEU A 260 15.14 -0.11 -0.46
N THR A 261 16.45 -0.38 -0.60
CA THR A 261 17.10 -1.52 0.07
C THR A 261 16.99 -1.39 1.59
N ASN A 262 17.26 -0.21 2.14
CA ASN A 262 17.20 0.05 3.56
C ASN A 262 15.76 -0.03 4.10
N ILE A 263 14.77 0.49 3.38
CA ILE A 263 13.34 0.32 3.71
C ILE A 263 13.00 -1.17 3.76
N ARG A 264 13.37 -1.92 2.73
CA ARG A 264 13.11 -3.37 2.66
C ARG A 264 13.71 -4.13 3.85
N THR A 265 14.87 -3.71 4.37
CA THR A 265 15.44 -4.34 5.58
C THR A 265 14.58 -4.14 6.82
N LYS A 266 13.82 -3.04 6.91
CA LYS A 266 12.91 -2.76 8.02
C LYS A 266 11.55 -3.39 7.83
N PHE A 267 11.06 -3.41 6.60
CA PHE A 267 9.73 -3.92 6.23
C PHE A 267 9.84 -4.96 5.11
N PRO A 268 10.29 -6.19 5.43
CA PRO A 268 10.50 -7.25 4.42
C PRO A 268 9.22 -7.69 3.71
N GLN A 269 8.05 -7.45 4.32
CA GLN A 269 6.73 -7.84 3.83
C GLN A 269 6.05 -6.79 2.95
N ALA A 270 6.37 -5.50 3.10
CA ALA A 270 5.56 -4.42 2.54
C ALA A 270 5.61 -4.37 1.00
N GLU A 271 4.51 -4.00 0.36
CA GLU A 271 4.51 -3.61 -1.05
C GLU A 271 4.96 -2.14 -1.15
N ILE A 272 6.04 -1.86 -1.89
CA ILE A 272 6.62 -0.52 -1.98
C ILE A 272 6.24 0.09 -3.34
N PHE A 273 5.49 1.18 -3.34
CA PHE A 273 5.07 1.92 -4.52
C PHE A 273 5.87 3.22 -4.60
N VAL A 274 6.65 3.36 -5.66
CA VAL A 274 7.45 4.56 -5.94
C VAL A 274 6.77 5.35 -7.04
N LEU A 275 6.27 6.53 -6.70
CA LEU A 275 5.64 7.42 -7.65
C LEU A 275 6.72 8.10 -8.48
N ARG A 276 6.47 8.22 -9.78
CA ARG A 276 7.02 9.34 -10.55
C ARG A 276 6.55 10.61 -9.84
N THR A 277 7.46 11.52 -9.53
CA THR A 277 7.05 12.85 -9.03
C THR A 277 6.03 13.46 -10.00
N PHE A 278 5.03 14.20 -9.52
CA PHE A 278 3.95 14.67 -10.39
C PHE A 278 4.47 15.53 -11.55
N LEU A 279 5.52 16.33 -11.30
CA LEU A 279 6.22 17.12 -12.32
C LEU A 279 7.20 16.32 -13.20
N GLY A 280 7.45 15.05 -12.89
CA GLY A 280 8.36 14.19 -13.69
C GLY A 280 9.84 14.38 -13.43
N LEU A 281 10.19 15.17 -12.42
CA LEU A 281 11.56 15.32 -11.95
C LEU A 281 12.11 13.94 -11.55
N TRP A 282 13.30 13.63 -12.04
CA TRP A 282 14.01 12.37 -11.80
C TRP A 282 13.25 11.10 -12.22
N ALA A 283 12.28 11.19 -13.11
CA ALA A 283 11.45 10.05 -13.52
C ALA A 283 12.28 8.86 -14.05
N SER A 284 13.24 9.13 -14.94
CA SER A 284 14.11 8.10 -15.52
C SER A 284 14.94 7.36 -14.45
N PRO A 285 15.80 8.03 -13.66
CA PRO A 285 16.60 7.33 -12.65
C PRO A 285 15.77 6.73 -11.50
N THR A 286 14.59 7.28 -11.18
CA THR A 286 13.64 6.66 -10.23
C THR A 286 13.13 5.32 -10.76
N SER A 287 12.62 5.29 -12.00
CA SER A 287 12.12 4.05 -12.62
C SER A 287 13.22 3.00 -12.81
N ALA A 288 14.45 3.44 -13.10
CA ALA A 288 15.62 2.58 -13.20
C ALA A 288 16.05 2.01 -11.83
N ALA A 289 15.90 2.76 -10.74
CA ALA A 289 16.15 2.26 -9.38
C ALA A 289 15.16 1.16 -9.00
N VAL A 290 13.87 1.35 -9.28
CA VAL A 290 12.84 0.31 -9.07
C VAL A 290 13.15 -0.94 -9.90
N SER A 291 13.45 -0.76 -11.18
CA SER A 291 13.82 -1.87 -12.08
C SER A 291 15.04 -2.63 -11.58
N ALA A 292 16.05 -1.93 -11.04
CA ALA A 292 17.24 -2.56 -10.46
C ALA A 292 16.93 -3.36 -9.19
N ARG A 293 16.02 -2.89 -8.33
CA ARG A 293 15.55 -3.65 -7.15
C ARG A 293 14.81 -4.92 -7.56
N ASN A 294 13.92 -4.83 -8.55
CA ASN A 294 13.21 -5.98 -9.11
C ASN A 294 14.18 -6.99 -9.73
N ALA A 295 15.16 -6.53 -10.52
CA ALA A 295 16.19 -7.39 -11.11
C ALA A 295 17.10 -8.06 -10.04
N ALA A 296 17.26 -7.43 -8.89
CA ALA A 296 17.95 -7.99 -7.73
C ALA A 296 17.08 -8.95 -6.88
N GLY A 297 15.85 -9.26 -7.32
CA GLY A 297 14.96 -10.26 -6.73
C GLY A 297 13.89 -9.72 -5.79
N ASP A 298 13.80 -8.40 -5.59
CA ASP A 298 12.75 -7.78 -4.77
C ASP A 298 11.56 -7.38 -5.64
N SER A 299 10.70 -8.33 -5.97
CA SER A 299 9.54 -8.15 -6.87
C SER A 299 8.36 -7.36 -6.27
N ARG A 300 8.52 -6.83 -5.05
CA ARG A 300 7.50 -6.05 -4.32
C ARG A 300 7.81 -4.55 -4.34
N VAL A 301 8.48 -4.10 -5.38
CA VAL A 301 8.79 -2.69 -5.61
C VAL A 301 8.20 -2.27 -6.96
N HIS A 302 7.23 -1.37 -6.91
CA HIS A 302 6.39 -0.99 -8.03
C HIS A 302 6.67 0.46 -8.40
N TYR A 303 6.82 0.75 -9.69
CA TYR A 303 6.90 2.12 -10.17
C TYR A 303 5.53 2.56 -10.68
N ILE A 304 5.01 3.67 -10.13
CA ILE A 304 3.76 4.27 -10.59
C ILE A 304 4.09 5.45 -11.48
N ASN A 305 3.81 5.32 -12.77
CA ASN A 305 3.93 6.43 -13.71
C ASN A 305 2.75 7.40 -13.56
N THR A 306 3.01 8.55 -12.94
CA THR A 306 2.01 9.61 -12.68
C THR A 306 1.90 10.63 -13.81
N GLN A 307 2.52 10.37 -14.97
CA GLN A 307 2.47 11.30 -16.10
C GLN A 307 1.01 11.60 -16.50
N GLY A 308 0.69 12.89 -16.61
CA GLY A 308 -0.65 13.35 -16.98
C GLY A 308 -1.68 13.28 -15.85
N TRP A 309 -1.30 12.88 -14.63
CA TRP A 309 -2.23 12.89 -13.49
C TRP A 309 -2.64 14.31 -13.12
N LEU A 310 -1.66 15.22 -13.02
CA LEU A 310 -1.87 16.63 -12.72
C LEU A 310 -1.32 17.50 -13.85
N ALA A 311 -2.00 18.62 -14.13
CA ALA A 311 -1.62 19.58 -15.17
C ALA A 311 -1.31 20.96 -14.56
N GLN A 312 -0.08 21.44 -14.74
CA GLN A 312 0.29 22.82 -14.37
C GLN A 312 -0.55 23.86 -15.13
N ASN A 313 -0.69 25.05 -14.55
CA ASN A 313 -1.54 26.14 -15.04
C ASN A 313 -3.04 25.79 -15.14
N THR A 314 -3.49 24.83 -14.34
CA THR A 314 -4.90 24.47 -14.18
C THR A 314 -5.27 24.49 -12.70
N SER A 315 -6.52 24.16 -12.37
CA SER A 315 -6.95 24.01 -10.98
C SER A 315 -6.18 22.93 -10.22
N ASP A 316 -5.50 22.00 -10.90
CA ASP A 316 -4.73 20.93 -10.24
C ASP A 316 -3.60 21.45 -9.34
N TYR A 317 -3.06 22.64 -9.61
CA TYR A 317 -1.96 23.24 -8.84
C TYR A 317 -2.36 24.58 -8.22
N LEU A 318 -1.66 24.93 -7.14
CA LEU A 318 -1.63 26.30 -6.61
C LEU A 318 -0.91 27.24 -7.59
N PRO A 319 -0.98 28.57 -7.41
CA PRO A 319 -0.34 29.54 -8.31
C PRO A 319 1.17 29.37 -8.51
N ASP A 320 1.86 28.65 -7.62
CA ASP A 320 3.28 28.34 -7.76
C ASP A 320 3.58 27.23 -8.78
N ASN A 321 2.55 26.54 -9.30
CA ASN A 321 2.65 25.42 -10.23
C ASN A 321 3.54 24.27 -9.74
N LEU A 322 3.77 24.17 -8.42
CA LEU A 322 4.60 23.17 -7.79
C LEU A 322 3.78 22.34 -6.80
N HIS A 323 3.00 23.00 -5.94
CA HIS A 323 2.20 22.33 -4.93
C HIS A 323 0.77 22.09 -5.47
N PRO A 324 0.25 20.85 -5.43
CA PRO A 324 -1.13 20.59 -5.81
C PRO A 324 -2.11 21.40 -4.97
N SER A 325 -3.20 21.87 -5.58
CA SER A 325 -4.33 22.39 -4.81
C SER A 325 -5.10 21.26 -4.13
N VAL A 326 -6.09 21.56 -3.28
CA VAL A 326 -7.07 20.57 -2.78
C VAL A 326 -7.60 19.69 -3.92
N SER A 327 -7.98 20.31 -5.05
CA SER A 327 -8.55 19.57 -6.19
C SER A 327 -7.51 18.67 -6.88
N GLY A 328 -6.25 19.12 -6.95
CA GLY A 328 -5.14 18.30 -7.44
C GLY A 328 -4.84 17.12 -6.52
N HIS A 329 -4.84 17.33 -5.20
CA HIS A 329 -4.69 16.26 -4.22
C HIS A 329 -5.80 15.21 -4.33
N ILE A 330 -7.07 15.63 -4.41
CA ILE A 330 -8.20 14.72 -4.61
C ILE A 330 -8.07 13.95 -5.93
N LYS A 331 -7.68 14.63 -7.01
CA LYS A 331 -7.47 13.99 -8.32
C LYS A 331 -6.36 12.94 -8.26
N ALA A 332 -5.22 13.26 -7.65
CA ALA A 332 -4.12 12.32 -7.45
C ALA A 332 -4.53 11.13 -6.57
N ALA A 333 -5.27 11.38 -5.48
CA ALA A 333 -5.80 10.34 -4.61
C ALA A 333 -6.72 9.37 -5.36
N ASN A 334 -7.66 9.89 -6.16
CA ASN A 334 -8.59 9.08 -6.95
C ASN A 334 -7.90 8.24 -8.03
N LEU A 335 -6.76 8.71 -8.56
CA LEU A 335 -5.94 7.94 -9.51
C LEU A 335 -5.05 6.91 -8.81
N LEU A 336 -4.60 7.20 -7.59
CA LEU A 336 -3.77 6.30 -6.77
C LEU A 336 -4.59 5.17 -6.15
N GLN A 337 -5.81 5.46 -5.67
CA GLN A 337 -6.70 4.51 -5.01
C GLN A 337 -6.84 3.17 -5.77
N PRO A 338 -7.24 3.13 -7.06
CA PRO A 338 -7.42 1.87 -7.77
C PRO A 338 -6.11 1.08 -7.96
N ILE A 339 -4.95 1.73 -7.86
CA ILE A 339 -3.64 1.06 -7.95
C ILE A 339 -3.30 0.36 -6.64
N LEU A 340 -3.60 0.98 -5.50
CA LEU A 340 -3.31 0.43 -4.17
C LEU A 340 -4.37 -0.56 -3.70
N ALA A 341 -5.63 -0.35 -4.07
CA ALA A 341 -6.78 -1.15 -3.62
C ALA A 341 -6.58 -2.68 -3.67
N PRO A 342 -5.96 -3.27 -4.71
CA PRO A 342 -5.76 -4.71 -4.78
C PRO A 342 -4.76 -5.28 -3.75
N TYR A 343 -3.94 -4.42 -3.16
CA TYR A 343 -2.93 -4.77 -2.16
C TYR A 343 -3.40 -4.49 -0.73
N ILE A 344 -4.47 -3.70 -0.57
CA ILE A 344 -5.12 -3.44 0.72
C ILE A 344 -5.96 -4.66 1.11
N ASN A 345 -5.83 -5.11 2.37
CA ASN A 345 -6.67 -6.17 2.97
C ASN A 345 -6.63 -7.54 2.28
N GLY A 346 -5.62 -7.82 1.44
CA GLY A 346 -5.68 -9.00 0.58
C GLY A 346 -6.97 -9.03 -0.24
N ASN A 347 -7.57 -7.86 -0.52
CA ASN A 347 -8.83 -7.75 -1.23
C ASN A 347 -8.63 -8.40 -2.59
N GLN A 348 -9.28 -9.54 -2.73
CA GLN A 348 -9.34 -10.26 -3.96
C GLN A 348 -10.15 -9.39 -4.91
N THR A 349 -9.49 -8.64 -5.80
CA THR A 349 -10.11 -7.93 -6.93
C THR A 349 -11.22 -8.75 -7.57
N ILE A 350 -10.99 -10.07 -7.70
CA ILE A 350 -11.99 -11.07 -8.00
C ILE A 350 -12.05 -12.07 -6.83
N PRO A 351 -13.20 -12.29 -6.17
CA PRO A 351 -13.33 -13.30 -5.14
C PRO A 351 -12.89 -14.69 -5.61
N ASN A 352 -12.46 -15.54 -4.68
CA ASN A 352 -12.25 -16.95 -5.01
C ASN A 352 -13.57 -17.58 -5.48
N GLY A 353 -13.52 -18.31 -6.59
CA GLY A 353 -14.73 -18.93 -7.12
C GLY A 353 -14.57 -19.45 -8.54
N THR A 354 -15.67 -19.93 -9.09
CA THR A 354 -15.75 -20.38 -10.48
C THR A 354 -16.44 -19.30 -11.30
N TYR A 355 -15.88 -18.99 -12.45
CA TYR A 355 -16.30 -17.91 -13.33
C TYR A 355 -16.40 -18.36 -14.78
N LYS A 356 -17.32 -17.76 -15.53
CA LYS A 356 -17.12 -17.54 -16.98
C LYS A 356 -16.43 -16.19 -17.15
N ILE A 357 -15.43 -16.16 -18.03
CA ILE A 357 -14.60 -14.97 -18.28
C ILE A 357 -14.93 -14.48 -19.69
N ILE A 358 -15.57 -13.32 -19.81
CA ILE A 358 -16.14 -12.81 -21.07
C ILE A 358 -15.32 -11.64 -21.60
N ASN A 359 -14.87 -11.71 -22.85
CA ASN A 359 -14.14 -10.62 -23.47
C ASN A 359 -15.05 -9.41 -23.73
N ARG A 360 -14.59 -8.20 -23.38
CA ARG A 360 -15.35 -6.96 -23.55
C ARG A 360 -15.64 -6.62 -25.01
N ASN A 361 -14.69 -6.91 -25.91
CA ASN A 361 -14.81 -6.53 -27.32
C ASN A 361 -15.78 -7.42 -28.09
N SER A 362 -15.74 -8.72 -27.85
CA SER A 362 -16.51 -9.70 -28.63
C SER A 362 -17.76 -10.22 -27.92
N GLY A 363 -17.82 -10.13 -26.57
CA GLY A 363 -18.84 -10.81 -25.77
C GLY A 363 -18.66 -12.33 -25.70
N LEU A 364 -17.56 -12.87 -26.23
CA LEU A 364 -17.25 -14.31 -26.24
C LEU A 364 -16.48 -14.72 -24.98
N ALA A 365 -16.61 -15.99 -24.59
CA ALA A 365 -15.99 -16.55 -23.40
C ALA A 365 -14.56 -17.05 -23.65
N LEU A 366 -13.70 -16.92 -22.65
CA LEU A 366 -12.42 -17.62 -22.57
C LEU A 366 -12.66 -19.13 -22.57
N ASP A 367 -12.03 -19.83 -23.49
CA ASP A 367 -12.35 -21.21 -23.87
C ASP A 367 -11.07 -22.03 -24.03
N ALA A 368 -10.99 -23.17 -23.35
CA ALA A 368 -9.99 -24.18 -23.65
C ALA A 368 -10.40 -24.92 -24.94
N ALA A 369 -9.58 -24.74 -25.98
CA ALA A 369 -9.95 -25.09 -27.35
C ALA A 369 -10.31 -26.57 -27.50
N GLY A 370 -11.45 -26.84 -28.14
CA GLY A 370 -11.91 -28.20 -28.42
C GLY A 370 -12.19 -29.04 -27.16
N GLN A 371 -12.47 -28.40 -26.02
CA GLN A 371 -12.60 -29.04 -24.72
C GLN A 371 -11.35 -29.83 -24.29
N GLY A 372 -10.17 -29.42 -24.76
CA GLY A 372 -8.92 -30.10 -24.46
C GLY A 372 -8.56 -30.05 -22.97
N THR A 373 -8.00 -31.16 -22.48
CA THR A 373 -7.63 -31.33 -21.06
C THR A 373 -6.16 -31.66 -20.87
N VAL A 374 -5.34 -31.59 -21.93
CA VAL A 374 -3.92 -31.92 -21.90
C VAL A 374 -3.04 -30.67 -21.86
N ASN A 375 -1.79 -30.83 -21.39
CA ASN A 375 -0.81 -29.75 -21.44
C ASN A 375 -0.59 -29.30 -22.89
N GLY A 376 -0.54 -27.98 -23.09
CA GLY A 376 -0.42 -27.37 -24.40
C GLY A 376 -1.74 -27.17 -25.14
N THR A 377 -2.89 -27.50 -24.53
CA THR A 377 -4.20 -27.15 -25.11
C THR A 377 -4.28 -25.62 -25.28
N PRO A 378 -4.49 -25.09 -26.50
CA PRO A 378 -4.59 -23.66 -26.73
C PRO A 378 -5.79 -23.04 -26.02
N VAL A 379 -5.65 -21.79 -25.61
CA VAL A 379 -6.78 -20.99 -25.12
C VAL A 379 -7.22 -20.03 -26.22
N GLN A 380 -8.53 -19.97 -26.43
CA GLN A 380 -9.20 -19.19 -27.46
C GLN A 380 -10.41 -18.46 -26.86
N GLN A 381 -11.12 -17.68 -27.68
CA GLN A 381 -12.48 -17.24 -27.36
C GLN A 381 -13.52 -18.08 -28.09
N TRP A 382 -14.67 -18.34 -27.48
CA TRP A 382 -15.78 -19.06 -28.12
C TRP A 382 -17.14 -18.58 -27.61
N ASN A 383 -18.21 -18.93 -28.33
CA ASN A 383 -19.58 -18.71 -27.86
C ASN A 383 -19.79 -19.43 -26.53
N TYR A 384 -20.26 -18.71 -25.51
CA TYR A 384 -20.54 -19.32 -24.22
C TYR A 384 -21.68 -20.34 -24.35
N ASN A 385 -21.43 -21.58 -23.99
CA ASN A 385 -22.40 -22.69 -24.08
C ASN A 385 -22.55 -23.46 -22.75
N GLY A 386 -21.92 -22.98 -21.68
CA GLY A 386 -21.98 -23.62 -20.36
C GLY A 386 -21.01 -24.79 -20.16
N GLY A 387 -20.24 -25.17 -21.19
CA GLY A 387 -19.28 -26.26 -21.13
C GLY A 387 -18.19 -26.05 -20.07
N GLY A 388 -17.72 -27.13 -19.46
CA GLY A 388 -16.69 -27.07 -18.41
C GLY A 388 -15.35 -26.49 -18.88
N ASN A 389 -15.08 -26.51 -20.19
CA ASN A 389 -13.92 -25.89 -20.82
C ASN A 389 -14.00 -24.35 -20.90
N GLN A 390 -15.14 -23.76 -20.53
CA GLN A 390 -15.40 -22.32 -20.46
C GLN A 390 -15.61 -21.82 -19.02
N GLN A 391 -15.44 -22.72 -18.05
CA GLN A 391 -15.53 -22.42 -16.63
C GLN A 391 -14.13 -22.43 -16.03
N TRP A 392 -13.82 -21.38 -15.26
CA TRP A 392 -12.49 -21.13 -14.74
C TRP A 392 -12.55 -20.90 -13.24
N THR A 393 -11.79 -21.69 -12.49
CA THR A 393 -11.56 -21.47 -11.07
C THR A 393 -10.52 -20.38 -10.91
N VAL A 394 -10.91 -19.28 -10.27
CA VAL A 394 -10.02 -18.17 -9.90
C VAL A 394 -9.69 -18.31 -8.43
N LYS A 395 -8.40 -18.40 -8.13
CA LYS A 395 -7.89 -18.58 -6.77
C LYS A 395 -6.82 -17.55 -6.47
N ASN A 396 -7.11 -16.65 -5.55
CA ASN A 396 -6.18 -15.68 -5.01
C ASN A 396 -5.05 -16.40 -4.24
N LEU A 397 -3.83 -15.99 -4.53
CA LEU A 397 -2.57 -16.50 -3.98
C LEU A 397 -1.93 -15.52 -2.97
N GLY A 398 -2.59 -14.40 -2.67
CA GLY A 398 -2.05 -13.24 -1.96
C GLY A 398 -1.43 -12.20 -2.90
N ASN A 399 -1.21 -10.97 -2.41
CA ASN A 399 -0.59 -9.85 -3.14
C ASN A 399 -1.22 -9.57 -4.52
N ASN A 400 -2.55 -9.67 -4.62
CA ASN A 400 -3.33 -9.58 -5.87
C ASN A 400 -2.89 -10.52 -7.01
N GLN A 401 -2.22 -11.64 -6.69
CA GLN A 401 -1.89 -12.67 -7.66
C GLN A 401 -2.93 -13.79 -7.63
N TYR A 402 -3.26 -14.32 -8.80
CA TYR A 402 -4.27 -15.36 -8.99
C TYR A 402 -3.68 -16.51 -9.78
N GLU A 403 -4.09 -17.71 -9.40
CA GLU A 403 -4.14 -18.88 -10.27
C GLU A 403 -5.51 -18.87 -10.97
N ILE A 404 -5.51 -19.09 -12.30
CA ILE A 404 -6.74 -19.25 -13.09
C ILE A 404 -6.67 -20.63 -13.73
N SER A 405 -7.52 -21.56 -13.30
CA SER A 405 -7.46 -22.96 -13.72
C SER A 405 -8.77 -23.42 -14.35
N GLY A 406 -8.71 -24.15 -15.46
CA GLY A 406 -9.90 -24.68 -16.13
C GLY A 406 -10.60 -25.70 -15.25
N VAL A 407 -11.92 -25.55 -15.04
CA VAL A 407 -12.70 -26.47 -14.18
C VAL A 407 -12.68 -27.89 -14.72
N GLN A 408 -12.82 -28.06 -16.04
CA GLN A 408 -12.82 -29.38 -16.67
C GLN A 408 -11.45 -30.06 -16.65
N SER A 409 -10.37 -29.31 -16.89
CA SER A 409 -9.02 -29.87 -17.06
C SER A 409 -8.23 -29.97 -15.75
N GLY A 410 -8.56 -29.13 -14.76
CA GLY A 410 -7.73 -28.92 -13.56
C GLY A 410 -6.39 -28.23 -13.85
N LYS A 411 -6.17 -27.76 -15.09
CA LYS A 411 -4.90 -27.16 -15.54
C LYS A 411 -4.97 -25.65 -15.52
N SER A 412 -3.83 -25.01 -15.25
CA SER A 412 -3.72 -23.56 -15.12
C SER A 412 -3.55 -22.89 -16.48
N LEU A 413 -4.02 -21.65 -16.55
CA LEU A 413 -3.74 -20.69 -17.61
C LEU A 413 -2.25 -20.34 -17.58
N ASP A 414 -1.57 -20.59 -18.69
CA ASP A 414 -0.12 -20.64 -18.79
C ASP A 414 0.39 -19.84 -20.00
N VAL A 415 1.39 -18.99 -19.80
CA VAL A 415 2.12 -18.36 -20.92
C VAL A 415 3.13 -19.36 -21.46
N LYS A 416 2.92 -19.81 -22.70
CA LYS A 416 3.70 -20.87 -23.33
C LYS A 416 5.20 -20.57 -23.33
N GLY A 417 5.97 -21.49 -22.75
CA GLY A 417 7.43 -21.43 -22.73
C GLY A 417 7.99 -20.30 -21.88
N GLU A 418 7.21 -19.81 -20.90
CA GLU A 418 7.59 -18.71 -19.99
C GLU A 418 7.98 -17.41 -20.70
N SER A 419 7.51 -17.26 -21.94
CA SER A 419 7.90 -16.17 -22.83
C SER A 419 7.51 -14.81 -22.24
N VAL A 420 8.34 -13.81 -22.50
CA VAL A 420 8.07 -12.40 -22.17
C VAL A 420 7.76 -11.56 -23.42
N LEU A 421 7.65 -12.19 -24.59
CA LEU A 421 7.40 -11.52 -25.86
C LEU A 421 5.91 -11.30 -26.12
N ASP A 422 5.61 -10.23 -26.86
CA ASP A 422 4.29 -9.98 -27.42
C ASP A 422 3.89 -11.10 -28.39
N GLY A 423 2.61 -11.49 -28.35
CA GLY A 423 2.06 -12.54 -29.18
C GLY A 423 2.31 -13.97 -28.67
N ALA A 424 2.98 -14.15 -27.52
CA ALA A 424 3.18 -15.48 -26.95
C ALA A 424 1.83 -16.10 -26.57
N ALA A 425 1.60 -17.34 -27.01
CA ALA A 425 0.33 -18.03 -26.83
C ALA A 425 0.04 -18.32 -25.35
N ILE A 426 -1.24 -18.23 -24.98
CA ILE A 426 -1.74 -18.73 -23.70
C ILE A 426 -2.31 -20.13 -23.92
N GLN A 427 -1.98 -21.05 -23.03
CA GLN A 427 -2.34 -22.47 -23.10
C GLN A 427 -2.78 -22.99 -21.73
N LEU A 428 -3.27 -24.23 -21.69
CA LEU A 428 -3.41 -24.99 -20.46
C LEU A 428 -2.12 -25.75 -20.14
N TYR A 429 -1.70 -25.72 -18.89
CA TYR A 429 -0.57 -26.51 -18.41
C TYR A 429 -0.71 -26.90 -16.94
N ASP A 430 0.02 -27.93 -16.51
CA ASP A 430 0.08 -28.30 -15.09
C ASP A 430 0.63 -27.15 -14.24
N TYR A 431 -0.05 -26.87 -13.13
CA TYR A 431 0.34 -25.78 -12.24
C TYR A 431 1.61 -26.15 -11.46
N SER A 432 2.66 -25.37 -11.68
CA SER A 432 3.97 -25.47 -11.02
C SER A 432 4.22 -24.36 -10.00
N GLY A 433 3.35 -23.33 -9.98
CA GLY A 433 3.57 -22.12 -9.19
C GLY A 433 4.61 -21.15 -9.79
N GLY A 434 5.00 -21.36 -11.05
CA GLY A 434 5.83 -20.42 -11.82
C GLY A 434 5.11 -19.10 -12.10
N ASN A 435 5.86 -18.01 -12.28
CA ASN A 435 5.28 -16.69 -12.54
C ASN A 435 4.52 -16.60 -13.88
N HIS A 436 4.83 -17.47 -14.84
CA HIS A 436 4.13 -17.57 -16.12
C HIS A 436 2.73 -18.21 -16.00
N GLN A 437 2.34 -18.66 -14.80
CA GLN A 437 1.03 -19.22 -14.45
C GLN A 437 0.32 -18.42 -13.35
N LYS A 438 0.86 -17.25 -12.99
CA LYS A 438 0.28 -16.33 -12.02
C LYS A 438 -0.15 -15.06 -12.73
N TRP A 439 -1.29 -14.55 -12.31
CA TRP A 439 -1.95 -13.43 -12.98
C TRP A 439 -2.29 -12.35 -11.97
N VAL A 440 -2.07 -11.09 -12.33
CA VAL A 440 -2.62 -9.92 -11.62
C VAL A 440 -3.90 -9.51 -12.33
N ILE A 441 -5.01 -9.49 -11.60
CA ILE A 441 -6.29 -9.01 -12.14
C ILE A 441 -6.46 -7.56 -11.69
N THR A 442 -6.56 -6.64 -12.65
CA THR A 442 -6.63 -5.19 -12.38
C THR A 442 -7.94 -4.62 -12.93
N PRO A 443 -8.69 -3.83 -12.16
CA PRO A 443 -9.90 -3.18 -12.66
C PRO A 443 -9.63 -2.29 -13.88
N ALA A 444 -10.51 -2.38 -14.87
CA ALA A 444 -10.71 -1.43 -15.95
C ALA A 444 -12.06 -0.71 -15.75
N SER A 445 -12.50 0.10 -16.72
CA SER A 445 -13.78 0.80 -16.62
C SER A 445 -14.98 -0.15 -16.74
N ALA A 446 -16.10 0.21 -16.09
CA ALA A 446 -17.41 -0.44 -16.25
C ALA A 446 -17.47 -1.94 -15.91
N GLY A 447 -16.77 -2.39 -14.86
CA GLY A 447 -16.84 -3.77 -14.37
C GLY A 447 -16.04 -4.78 -15.19
N TYR A 448 -15.12 -4.30 -16.02
CA TYR A 448 -14.15 -5.12 -16.75
C TYR A 448 -12.78 -5.06 -16.08
N TYR A 449 -11.90 -6.00 -16.45
CA TYR A 449 -10.59 -6.17 -15.84
C TYR A 449 -9.55 -6.57 -16.89
N THR A 450 -8.28 -6.25 -16.67
CA THR A 450 -7.18 -6.89 -17.40
C THR A 450 -6.66 -8.10 -16.61
N ILE A 451 -6.19 -9.12 -17.33
CA ILE A 451 -5.54 -10.31 -16.74
C ILE A 451 -4.06 -10.23 -17.13
N THR A 452 -3.19 -9.86 -16.19
CA THR A 452 -1.79 -9.50 -16.45
C THR A 452 -0.86 -10.61 -15.98
N SER A 453 -0.01 -11.14 -16.85
CA SER A 453 0.99 -12.15 -16.48
C SER A 453 2.00 -11.56 -15.51
N VAL A 454 2.23 -12.25 -14.38
CA VAL A 454 3.27 -11.86 -13.40
C VAL A 454 4.67 -12.00 -13.99
N GLN A 455 4.87 -12.91 -14.95
CA GLN A 455 6.18 -13.14 -15.59
C GLN A 455 6.63 -11.96 -16.46
N SER A 456 5.71 -11.36 -17.22
CA SER A 456 6.04 -10.44 -18.32
C SER A 456 5.47 -9.03 -18.13
N GLY A 457 4.48 -8.86 -17.24
CA GLY A 457 3.71 -7.63 -17.12
C GLY A 457 2.75 -7.38 -18.30
N LYS A 458 2.56 -8.36 -19.19
CA LYS A 458 1.70 -8.28 -20.38
C LYS A 458 0.31 -8.82 -20.09
N VAL A 459 -0.68 -8.32 -20.82
CA VAL A 459 -2.10 -8.68 -20.60
C VAL A 459 -2.54 -9.79 -21.54
N ALA A 460 -3.42 -10.67 -21.07
CA ALA A 460 -4.13 -11.63 -21.90
C ALA A 460 -5.08 -10.88 -22.85
N GLU A 461 -4.93 -11.10 -24.14
CA GLU A 461 -5.71 -10.44 -25.19
C GLU A 461 -6.26 -11.45 -26.19
N VAL A 462 -7.35 -11.07 -26.86
CA VAL A 462 -7.80 -11.77 -28.07
C VAL A 462 -6.99 -11.26 -29.26
N ALA A 463 -6.28 -12.18 -29.92
CA ALA A 463 -5.35 -11.87 -30.99
C ALA A 463 -6.02 -11.06 -32.13
N ALA A 464 -5.30 -10.03 -32.60
CA ALA A 464 -5.74 -9.13 -33.67
C ALA A 464 -7.11 -8.47 -33.41
N GLN A 465 -7.52 -8.35 -32.15
CA GLN A 465 -8.80 -7.78 -31.72
C GLN A 465 -10.03 -8.49 -32.32
N SER A 466 -9.87 -9.75 -32.71
CA SER A 466 -10.92 -10.50 -33.40
C SER A 466 -12.20 -10.61 -32.55
N THR A 467 -13.35 -10.56 -33.21
CA THR A 467 -14.66 -10.86 -32.61
C THR A 467 -15.19 -12.23 -33.02
N VAL A 468 -14.38 -13.02 -33.74
CA VAL A 468 -14.76 -14.32 -34.27
C VAL A 468 -14.45 -15.43 -33.27
N ALA A 469 -15.38 -16.38 -33.12
CA ALA A 469 -15.16 -17.59 -32.32
C ALA A 469 -13.99 -18.42 -32.88
N GLY A 470 -13.13 -18.91 -31.99
CA GLY A 470 -11.90 -19.63 -32.33
C GLY A 470 -10.67 -18.72 -32.43
N ALA A 471 -10.82 -17.40 -32.27
CA ALA A 471 -9.65 -16.52 -32.18
C ALA A 471 -8.84 -16.84 -30.92
N MET A 472 -7.52 -16.95 -31.10
CA MET A 472 -6.60 -17.33 -30.04
C MET A 472 -6.44 -16.22 -29.00
N VAL A 473 -6.16 -16.63 -27.77
CA VAL A 473 -5.76 -15.73 -26.69
C VAL A 473 -4.25 -15.84 -26.49
N ASN A 474 -3.59 -14.70 -26.47
CA ASN A 474 -2.14 -14.57 -26.30
C ASN A 474 -1.85 -13.47 -25.27
N GLN A 475 -0.59 -13.29 -24.88
CA GLN A 475 -0.19 -12.11 -24.12
C GLN A 475 0.30 -11.00 -25.05
N TYR A 476 0.07 -9.75 -24.67
CA TYR A 476 0.59 -8.59 -25.39
C TYR A 476 0.76 -7.38 -24.47
N THR A 477 1.58 -6.44 -24.90
CA THR A 477 1.71 -5.12 -24.27
C THR A 477 0.33 -4.46 -24.14
N SER A 478 0.00 -4.00 -22.93
CA SER A 478 -1.27 -3.32 -22.68
C SER A 478 -1.37 -2.05 -23.52
N ASN A 479 -2.43 -1.94 -24.30
CA ASN A 479 -2.73 -0.80 -25.17
C ASN A 479 -4.08 -0.14 -24.83
N GLY A 480 -4.77 -0.63 -23.78
CA GLY A 480 -6.06 -0.13 -23.33
C GLY A 480 -7.26 -0.56 -24.18
N GLY A 481 -7.06 -1.36 -25.23
CA GLY A 481 -8.11 -1.84 -26.11
C GLY A 481 -9.09 -2.80 -25.44
N ASN A 482 -10.36 -2.78 -25.87
CA ASN A 482 -11.41 -3.64 -25.31
C ASN A 482 -11.11 -5.14 -25.46
N HIS A 483 -10.33 -5.54 -26.47
CA HIS A 483 -9.96 -6.93 -26.71
C HIS A 483 -9.00 -7.48 -25.63
N GLN A 484 -8.44 -6.61 -24.78
CA GLN A 484 -7.57 -6.95 -23.65
C GLN A 484 -8.32 -6.93 -22.29
N GLN A 485 -9.64 -6.74 -22.32
CA GLN A 485 -10.46 -6.54 -21.13
C GLN A 485 -11.51 -7.64 -21.01
N TRP A 486 -11.75 -8.08 -19.78
CA TRP A 486 -12.53 -9.27 -19.47
C TRP A 486 -13.49 -9.01 -18.31
N ALA A 487 -14.70 -9.56 -18.36
CA ALA A 487 -15.65 -9.59 -17.25
C ALA A 487 -15.63 -10.97 -16.60
N PHE A 488 -15.62 -11.00 -15.27
CA PHE A 488 -15.73 -12.22 -14.48
C PHE A 488 -17.18 -12.35 -14.00
N GLN A 489 -17.88 -13.37 -14.47
CA GLN A 489 -19.29 -13.59 -14.17
C GLN A 489 -19.50 -14.98 -13.62
N THR A 490 -20.54 -15.19 -12.82
CA THR A 490 -20.97 -16.54 -12.44
C THR A 490 -21.30 -17.33 -13.72
N PRO A 491 -20.81 -18.59 -13.88
CA PRO A 491 -21.07 -19.44 -15.05
C PRO A 491 -22.56 -19.48 -15.43
#